data_AF-A0A521L850-F1
#
_entry.id   AF-A0A521L850-F1
#
_cell.length_a   1.000
_cell.length_b   1.000
_cell.length_c   1.000
_cell.angle_alpha   90.00
_cell.angle_beta   90.00
_cell.angle_gamma   90.00
#
_symmetry.space_group_name_H-M   'P 1'
#
loop_
_entity.id
_entity.type
_entity.pdbx_description
1 polymer ?
#
loop_
_entity_poly.entity_id
_entity_poly.type
_entity_poly.pdbx_seq_one_letter_code
_entity_poly.pdbx_strand_id
1 'polypeptide(L)' 'MKMFVEIDETLLQEAMALSNASTKKETIRRTLAEFVRSCHRQSLKSLAGSGLSGHCLPA' A
#
# COMPACT_ATOMS: atom_id res chain seq x y z
N MET A 1 5.49 13.20 -14.00
CA MET A 1 4.07 13.14 -14.44
C MET A 1 3.20 13.70 -13.32
N LYS A 2 2.20 14.52 -13.64
CA LYS A 2 1.20 15.01 -12.68
C LYS A 2 -0.10 14.28 -12.96
N MET A 3 -0.79 13.87 -11.90
CA MET A 3 -2.04 13.13 -11.96
C MET A 3 -2.96 13.67 -10.87
N PHE A 4 -4.25 13.76 -11.16
CA PHE A 4 -5.28 14.10 -10.19
C PHE A 4 -5.97 12.81 -9.77
N VAL A 5 -6.02 12.58 -8.46
CA VAL A 5 -6.70 11.44 -7.85
C VAL A 5 -7.52 11.97 -6.69
N GLU A 6 -8.73 11.46 -6.57
CA GLU A 6 -9.57 11.72 -5.41
C GLU A 6 -9.12 10.81 -4.26
N ILE A 7 -8.92 11.40 -3.08
CA ILE A 7 -8.45 10.69 -1.89
C ILE A 7 -9.31 11.16 -0.73
N ASP A 8 -9.79 10.22 0.07
CA ASP A 8 -10.47 10.53 1.32
C ASP A 8 -9.55 11.33 2.25
N GLU A 9 -9.99 12.53 2.65
CA GLU A 9 -9.17 13.43 3.44
C GLU A 9 -8.94 12.89 4.86
N THR A 10 -9.93 12.21 5.45
CA THR A 10 -9.80 11.67 6.81
C THR A 10 -8.74 10.57 6.87
N LEU A 11 -8.73 9.67 5.88
CA LEU A 11 -7.72 8.62 5.73
C LEU A 11 -6.33 9.20 5.46
N LEU A 12 -6.24 10.26 4.64
CA LEU A 12 -4.97 10.92 4.36
C LEU A 12 -4.38 11.58 5.61
N GLN A 13 -5.22 12.23 6.43
CA GLN A 13 -4.80 12.84 7.69
C GLN A 13 -4.34 11.78 8.70
N GLU A 14 -5.07 10.69 8.83
CA GLU A 14 -4.68 9.57 9.69
C GLU A 14 -3.33 8.98 9.26
N ALA A 15 -3.16 8.71 7.96
CA ALA A 15 -1.91 8.21 7.41
C ALA A 15 -0.74 9.20 7.62
N MET A 16 -0.99 10.51 7.52
CA MET A 16 0.00 11.55 7.84
C MET A 16 0.40 11.53 9.31
N ALA A 17 -0.56 11.43 10.22
CA ALA A 17 -0.33 11.38 11.66
C ALA A 17 0.48 10.14 12.07
N LEU A 18 0.10 8.96 11.58
CA LEU A 18 0.78 7.69 11.89
C LEU A 18 2.20 7.62 11.33
N SER A 19 2.43 8.20 10.15
CA SER A 19 3.72 8.15 9.46
C SER A 19 4.67 9.30 9.81
N ASN A 20 4.21 10.28 10.61
CA ASN A 20 4.89 11.56 10.85
C ASN A 20 5.34 12.25 9.55
N ALA A 21 4.55 12.13 8.48
CA ALA A 21 4.88 12.72 7.18
C ALA A 21 4.45 14.19 7.13
N SER A 22 5.37 15.07 6.73
CA SER A 22 5.14 16.52 6.67
C SER A 22 4.29 16.99 5.50
N THR A 23 4.10 16.16 4.47
CA THR A 23 3.36 16.55 3.26
C THR A 23 2.51 15.41 2.72
N LYS A 24 1.34 15.75 2.14
CA LYS A 24 0.45 14.81 1.43
C LYS A 24 1.21 13.97 0.40
N LYS A 25 2.12 14.60 -0.36
CA LYS A 25 2.94 13.94 -1.38
C LYS A 25 3.85 12.88 -0.78
N GLU A 26 4.52 13.18 0.33
CA GLU A 26 5.41 12.21 0.97
C GLU A 26 4.63 11.04 1.57
N THR A 27 3.46 11.30 2.16
CA THR A 27 2.55 10.25 2.64
C THR A 27 2.17 9.30 1.52
N ILE A 28 1.67 9.85 0.40
CA ILE A 28 1.28 9.04 -0.77
C ILE A 28 2.47 8.23 -1.29
N ARG A 29 3.65 8.84 -1.39
CA ARG A 29 4.86 8.15 -1.86
C ARG A 29 5.23 6.97 -0.95
N ARG A 30 5.21 7.17 0.37
CA ARG A 30 5.54 6.13 1.36
C ARG A 30 4.50 5.02 1.35
N THR A 31 3.21 5.37 1.34
CA THR A 31 2.11 4.39 1.31
C THR A 31 2.18 3.53 0.06
N LEU A 32 2.40 4.12 -1.13
CA LEU A 32 2.56 3.35 -2.37
C LEU A 32 3.78 2.44 -2.34
N ALA A 33 4.92 2.91 -1.82
CA ALA A 33 6.11 2.09 -1.68
C ALA A 33 5.88 0.89 -0.75
N GLU A 34 5.24 1.11 0.41
CA GLU A 34 4.91 0.02 1.33
C GLU A 34 3.85 -0.93 0.79
N PHE A 35 2.87 -0.42 0.05
CA PHE A 35 1.87 -1.25 -0.63
C PHE A 35 2.52 -2.19 -1.64
N VAL A 36 3.40 -1.68 -2.52
CA VAL A 36 4.16 -2.51 -3.46
C VAL A 36 5.00 -3.56 -2.74
N ARG A 37 5.71 -3.18 -1.67
CA ARG A 37 6.48 -4.14 -0.85
C ARG A 37 5.58 -5.19 -0.22
N SER A 38 4.39 -4.82 0.24
CA SER A 38 3.41 -5.73 0.82
C SER A 38 2.90 -6.73 -0.21
N CYS A 39 2.55 -6.27 -1.41
CA CYS A 39 2.15 -7.12 -2.53
C CYS A 39 3.25 -8.12 -2.88
N HIS A 40 4.51 -7.67 -3.03
CA HIS A 40 5.63 -8.57 -3.30
C HIS A 40 5.79 -9.63 -2.20
N ARG A 41 5.70 -9.25 -0.92
CA ARG A 41 5.76 -10.19 0.20
C ARG A 41 4.60 -11.19 0.15
N GLN A 42 3.39 -10.75 -0.18
CA GLN A 42 2.23 -11.63 -0.32
C GLN A 42 2.39 -12.59 -1.50
N SER A 43 2.87 -12.13 -2.65
CA SER A 43 3.15 -12.98 -3.82
C SER A 43 4.22 -14.02 -3.52
N LEU A 44 5.30 -13.65 -2.83
CA LEU A 44 6.35 -14.60 -2.42
C LEU A 44 5.86 -15.60 -1.38
N LYS A 45 5.03 -15.17 -0.41
CA LYS A 45 4.36 -16.09 0.52
C LYS A 45 3.41 -17.03 -0.19
N SER A 46 2.66 -16.54 -1.16
CA SER A 46 1.78 -17.35 -2.01
C SER A 46 2.61 -18.35 -2.84
N LEU A 47 3.80 -17.97 -3.31
CA LEU A 47 4.71 -18.86 -4.03
C LEU A 47 5.36 -19.93 -3.14
N ALA A 48 5.73 -19.57 -1.91
CA ALA A 48 6.21 -20.51 -0.90
C ALA A 48 5.08 -21.44 -0.39
N GLY A 49 3.84 -20.91 -0.35
CA GLY A 49 2.62 -21.63 -0.02
C GLY A 49 2.01 -22.40 -1.18
N SER A 50 2.43 -22.19 -2.44
CA SER A 50 1.90 -22.92 -3.60
C SER A 50 2.43 -24.34 -3.76
N GLY A 51 3.15 -24.85 -2.76
CA GLY A 51 3.15 -26.30 -2.48
C GLY A 51 1.81 -26.82 -1.94
N LEU A 52 0.92 -25.93 -1.49
CA LEU A 52 -0.42 -26.18 -0.93
C LEU A 52 -1.37 -25.02 -1.34
N SER A 53 -1.88 -25.08 -2.57
CA SER A 53 -3.15 -24.47 -3.03
C SER A 53 -3.50 -23.04 -2.60
N GLY A 54 -3.44 -22.12 -3.57
CA GLY A 54 -4.65 -21.40 -3.99
C GLY A 54 -4.89 -19.98 -3.42
N HIS A 55 -4.77 -19.01 -4.33
CA HIS A 55 -5.53 -17.75 -4.43
C HIS A 55 -5.53 -16.74 -3.27
N CYS A 56 -5.01 -15.55 -3.55
CA CYS A 56 -5.48 -14.31 -2.93
C CYS A 56 -5.88 -13.31 -4.02
N LEU A 57 -7.18 -13.13 -4.21
CA LEU A 57 -7.78 -11.88 -4.69
C LEU A 57 -8.05 -11.01 -3.46
N PRO A 58 -7.87 -9.68 -3.52
CA PRO A 58 -8.21 -8.81 -2.40
C PRO A 58 -9.73 -8.67 -2.27
N ALA A 59 -10.20 -8.65 -1.03
CA ALA A 59 -11.57 -8.36 -0.63
C ALA A 59 -11.90 -6.87 -0.72
#